data_AF-A0A1M6N189-F1
#
_entry.id   AF-A0A1M6N189-F1
#
_cell.length_a   1.000
_cell.length_b   1.000
_cell.length_c   1.000
_cell.angle_alpha   90.00
_cell.angle_beta   90.00
_cell.angle_gamma   90.00
#
_symmetry.space_group_name_H-M   'P 1'
#
loop_
_entity.id
_entity.type
_entity.pdbx_description
1 polymer ?
#
loop_
_entity_poly.entity_id
_entity_poly.type
_entity_poly.pdbx_seq_one_letter_code
_entity_poly.pdbx_strand_id
1 'polypeptide(L)' 'MTVKAKLVDDMTASIATWHGVAPPNDVALRMLGDLEKLIRDFEALRGTLRFEDEPSSFEAALREAASIGVRS' A
#
# COMPACT_ATOMS: atom_id res chain seq x y z
N MET A 1 1.43 15.59 18.74
CA MET A 1 1.71 14.17 18.42
C MET A 1 2.62 14.14 17.20
N THR A 2 3.69 13.35 17.18
CA THR A 2 4.50 13.16 15.96
C THR A 2 3.75 12.22 15.01
N VAL A 3 4.02 12.28 13.70
CA VAL A 3 3.31 11.43 12.73
C VAL A 3 3.60 9.94 12.96
N LYS A 4 4.83 9.60 13.36
CA LYS A 4 5.21 8.24 13.83
C LYS A 4 4.33 7.73 14.94
N ALA A 5 4.09 8.56 15.97
CA ALA A 5 3.24 8.19 17.09
C ALA A 5 1.80 7.93 16.62
N LYS A 6 1.28 8.75 15.71
CA LYS A 6 -0.07 8.57 15.16
C LYS A 6 -0.23 7.23 14.41
N LEU A 7 0.73 6.87 13.55
CA LEU A 7 0.68 5.59 12.83
C LEU A 7 0.66 4.40 13.79
N VAL A 8 1.53 4.42 14.81
CA VAL A 8 1.61 3.35 15.81
C VAL A 8 0.30 3.23 16.60
N ASP A 9 -0.27 4.35 17.02
CA ASP A 9 -1.52 4.38 17.79
C ASP A 9 -2.72 3.86 16.96
N ASP A 10 -2.89 4.37 15.73
CA ASP A 10 -3.98 3.98 14.84
C ASP A 10 -3.91 2.49 14.48
N MET A 11 -2.70 2.00 14.17
CA MET A 11 -2.49 0.61 13.80
C MET A 11 -2.65 -0.33 15.00
N THR A 12 -2.21 0.07 16.19
CA THR A 12 -2.43 -0.71 17.41
C THR A 12 -3.93 -0.82 17.73
N ALA A 13 -4.68 0.27 17.57
CA ALA A 13 -6.13 0.26 17.71
C ALA A 13 -6.78 -0.68 16.68
N SER A 14 -6.37 -0.59 15.41
CA SER A 14 -6.87 -1.47 14.33
C SER A 14 -6.60 -2.95 14.61
N ILE A 15 -5.37 -3.30 15.04
CA ILE A 15 -4.99 -4.67 15.38
C ILE A 15 -5.84 -5.19 16.54
N ALA A 16 -6.06 -4.39 17.58
CA ALA A 16 -6.92 -4.78 18.69
C ALA A 16 -8.37 -4.98 18.23
N THR A 17 -8.92 -4.06 17.42
CA THR A 17 -10.30 -4.12 16.95
C THR A 17 -10.58 -5.32 16.05
N TRP A 18 -9.72 -5.60 15.08
CA TRP A 18 -10.00 -6.59 14.04
C TRP A 18 -9.40 -7.97 14.32
N HIS A 19 -8.35 -8.03 15.12
CA HIS A 19 -7.63 -9.28 15.38
C HIS A 19 -7.63 -9.70 16.84
N GLY A 20 -8.07 -8.83 17.77
CA GLY A 20 -8.19 -9.17 19.20
C GLY A 20 -6.85 -9.44 19.88
N VAL A 21 -5.75 -8.99 19.29
CA VAL A 21 -4.39 -9.15 19.83
C VAL A 21 -3.75 -7.79 20.10
N ALA A 22 -2.75 -7.77 20.98
CA ALA A 22 -1.93 -6.60 21.24
C ALA A 22 -0.51 -6.81 20.68
N PRO A 23 0.20 -5.73 20.32
CA PRO A 23 1.63 -5.81 20.03
C PRO A 23 2.37 -6.50 21.20
N PRO A 24 3.24 -7.49 20.93
CA PRO A 24 3.79 -8.34 21.99
C PRO A 24 4.91 -7.70 22.81
N ASN A 25 5.53 -6.63 22.32
CA ASN A 25 6.64 -5.92 22.99
C ASN A 25 6.95 -4.57 22.30
N ASP A 26 7.85 -3.79 22.91
CA ASP A 26 8.30 -2.48 22.41
C ASP A 26 9.04 -2.56 21.07
N VAL A 27 9.68 -3.69 20.77
CA VAL A 27 10.37 -3.90 19.48
C VAL A 27 9.34 -3.92 18.35
N ALA A 28 8.20 -4.58 18.53
CA ALA A 28 7.10 -4.59 17.57
C ALA A 28 6.55 -3.17 17.31
N LEU A 29 6.41 -2.35 18.36
CA LEU A 29 5.96 -0.96 18.24
C LEU A 29 6.98 -0.11 17.48
N ARG A 30 8.28 -0.31 17.71
CA ARG A 30 9.34 0.39 16.98
C ARG A 30 9.35 0.02 15.50
N MET A 31 9.28 -1.28 15.19
CA MET A 31 9.22 -1.77 13.81
C MET A 31 7.99 -1.23 13.08
N LEU A 32 6.83 -1.17 13.75
CA LEU A 32 5.62 -0.56 13.21
C LEU A 32 5.83 0.93 12.88
N GLY A 33 6.49 1.68 13.76
CA GLY A 33 6.83 3.08 13.50
C GLY A 33 7.82 3.29 12.35
N ASP A 34 8.69 2.31 12.06
CA ASP A 34 9.63 2.36 10.95
C ASP A 34 8.94 2.14 9.58
N LEU A 35 7.77 1.48 9.55
CA LEU A 35 6.95 1.34 8.34
C LEU A 35 6.44 2.68 7.81
N GLU A 36 6.37 3.74 8.64
CA GLU A 36 5.93 5.06 8.16
C GLU A 36 6.80 5.55 7.00
N LYS A 37 8.13 5.41 7.11
CA LYS A 37 9.03 5.83 6.04
C LYS A 37 8.76 5.04 4.77
N LEU A 38 8.59 3.72 4.91
CA LEU A 38 8.34 2.84 3.77
C LEU A 38 7.02 3.17 3.06
N ILE A 39 5.96 3.44 3.81
CA ILE A 39 4.67 3.90 3.26
C ILE A 39 4.86 5.20 2.48
N ARG A 40 5.55 6.19 3.05
CA ARG A 40 5.82 7.47 2.38
C ARG A 40 6.67 7.31 1.12
N ASP A 41 7.68 6.44 1.16
CA ASP A 41 8.51 6.15 0.00
C ASP A 41 7.65 5.57 -1.14
N PHE A 42 6.71 4.66 -0.84
CA PHE A 42 5.76 4.15 -1.84
C PHE A 42 4.75 5.20 -2.31
N GLU A 43 4.23 6.03 -1.41
CA GLU A 43 3.33 7.13 -1.77
C GLU A 43 4.01 8.13 -2.71
N ALA A 44 5.30 8.41 -2.52
CA ALA A 44 6.08 9.29 -3.39
C ALA A 44 6.28 8.72 -4.81
N LEU A 45 6.15 7.40 -4.99
CA LEU A 45 6.21 6.77 -6.31
C LEU A 45 4.86 6.81 -7.05
N ARG A 46 3.77 7.22 -6.40
CA ARG A 46 2.46 7.34 -7.04
C ARG A 46 2.51 8.37 -8.18
N GLY A 47 1.98 8.00 -9.33
CA GLY A 47 2.02 8.79 -10.57
C GLY A 47 3.37 8.74 -11.30
N THR A 48 4.32 7.90 -10.86
CA THR A 48 5.64 7.74 -11.49
C THR A 48 5.86 6.35 -12.07
N LEU A 49 4.97 5.40 -11.79
CA LEU A 49 5.20 4.00 -12.08
C LEU A 49 4.48 3.63 -13.38
N ARG A 50 5.22 3.01 -14.31
CA ARG A 50 4.72 2.65 -15.64
C ARG A 50 3.44 1.80 -15.63
N PHE A 51 3.22 0.99 -14.60
CA PHE A 51 1.98 0.20 -14.48
C PHE A 51 0.73 1.06 -14.22
N GLU A 52 0.88 2.31 -13.79
CA GLU A 52 -0.24 3.24 -13.60
C GLU A 52 -0.77 3.76 -14.95
N ASP A 53 0.06 3.70 -15.99
CA ASP A 53 -0.32 3.97 -17.38
C ASP A 53 -0.95 2.74 -18.07
N GLU A 54 -0.82 1.55 -17.46
CA GLU A 54 -1.45 0.35 -17.99
C GLU A 54 -2.98 0.43 -17.82
N PRO A 55 -3.75 -0.07 -18.80
CA PRO A 55 -5.19 -0.05 -18.72
C PRO A 55 -5.70 -0.84 -17.51
N SER A 56 -6.01 -0.13 -16.43
CA SER A 56 -6.48 -0.71 -15.16
C SER A 56 -7.93 -1.20 -15.19
N SER A 57 -8.66 -0.91 -16.29
CA SER A 57 -10.00 -1.44 -16.51
C SER A 57 -9.97 -2.66 -17.42
N PHE A 58 -10.80 -3.65 -17.10
CA PHE A 58 -10.98 -4.88 -17.89
C PHE A 58 -11.20 -4.58 -19.37
N GLU A 59 -12.04 -3.60 -19.70
CA GLU A 59 -12.34 -3.19 -21.08
C GLU A 59 -11.12 -2.65 -21.82
N ALA A 60 -10.26 -1.88 -21.14
CA ALA A 60 -9.08 -1.31 -21.76
C ALA A 60 -7.98 -2.39 -21.96
N ALA A 61 -7.86 -3.34 -21.03
CA ALA A 61 -7.04 -4.54 -21.21
C ALA A 61 -7.56 -5.43 -22.35
N LEU A 62 -8.88 -5.56 -22.50
CA LEU A 62 -9.51 -6.35 -23.58
C LEU A 62 -9.27 -5.73 -24.96
N ARG A 63 -9.34 -4.40 -25.06
CA ARG A 63 -9.02 -3.66 -26.30
C ARG A 63 -7.56 -3.82 -26.70
N GLU A 64 -6.65 -3.73 -25.74
CA GLU A 64 -5.22 -3.95 -25.98
C GLU A 64 -4.98 -5.39 -26.47
N ALA A 65 -5.52 -6.39 -25.78
CA ALA A 65 -5.41 -7.80 -26.18
C ALA A 65 -5.99 -8.08 -27.58
N ALA A 66 -7.14 -7.47 -27.91
CA ALA A 66 -7.73 -7.58 -29.25
C ALA A 66 -6.84 -6.95 -30.34
N SER A 67 -6.17 -5.83 -30.04
CA SER A 67 -5.26 -5.16 -30.99
C SER A 67 -3.99 -5.96 -31.30
N ILE A 68 -3.57 -6.86 -30.39
CA ILE A 68 -2.45 -7.78 -30.60
C ILE A 68 -2.82 -8.85 -31.66
N GLY A 69 -4.07 -9.31 -31.67
CA GLY A 69 -4.56 -10.33 -32.62
C GLY A 69 -4.82 -9.84 -34.05
N VAL A 70 -4.78 -8.53 -34.30
CA VAL A 70 -5.02 -7.92 -35.63
C VAL A 70 -3.72 -7.61 -36.38
N ARG A 71 -2.55 -7.74 -35.73
CA ARG A 71 -1.23 -7.51 -36.35
C ARG A 71 -0.61 -8.75 -37.03
N SER A 72 -1.40 -9.77 -37.37
CA SER A 72 -0.96 -10.95 -38.14
C SER A 72 -1.27 -10.82 -39.62
#